data_AF-A0A2N7XQV9-F1
#
_entry.id   AF-A0A2N7XQV9-F1
#
_cell.length_a   1.000
_cell.length_b   1.000
_cell.length_c   1.000
_cell.angle_alpha   90.00
_cell.angle_beta   90.00
_cell.angle_gamma   90.00
#
_symmetry.space_group_name_H-M   'P 1'
#
loop_
_entity.id
_entity.type
_entity.pdbx_description
1 polymer ?
#
loop_
_entity_poly.entity_id
_entity_poly.type
_entity_poly.pdbx_seq_one_letter_code
_entity_poly.pdbx_strand_id
1 'polypeptide(L)'
;MQISFTIDAQAFEQEQKEPVKKTLKISDHEIAHALQRIAKASLTEYLKMLVEGGMPSRADEAKQDRLLYLIQSYFGQTLPTESQISTIFQLTQSQSKTLLKNTVSRFRNQLDEILQHSMRAVIETAEHAQTVYLVVISSDVIRDELNMLITQNEPTFKPITKRKGSAGQFEISEDSHALLCLTLGLNAVQ
;
A
#
# COMPACT_ATOMS: atom_id res chain seq x y z
N MET A 1 -14.18 -14.67 19.21
CA MET A 1 -14.02 -13.97 20.50
C MET A 1 -14.23 -12.49 20.27
N GLN A 2 -15.00 -11.81 21.11
CA GLN A 2 -15.20 -10.35 21.06
C GLN A 2 -14.36 -9.70 22.16
N ILE A 3 -13.51 -8.74 21.79
CA ILE A 3 -12.71 -7.92 22.73
C ILE A 3 -13.07 -6.46 22.50
N SER A 4 -13.40 -5.73 23.57
CA SER A 4 -13.68 -4.30 23.55
C SER A 4 -12.93 -3.59 24.67
N PHE A 5 -12.44 -2.39 24.39
CA PHE A 5 -11.83 -1.49 25.37
C PHE A 5 -12.32 -0.07 25.12
N THR A 6 -12.33 0.75 26.16
CA THR A 6 -12.75 2.15 26.10
C THR A 6 -11.52 3.04 26.19
N ILE A 7 -11.45 4.05 25.32
CA ILE A 7 -10.48 5.14 25.44
C ILE A 7 -11.10 6.29 26.20
N ASP A 8 -10.31 7.01 26.99
CA ASP A 8 -10.77 8.21 27.67
C ASP A 8 -11.12 9.28 26.63
N ALA A 9 -12.42 9.55 26.49
CA ALA A 9 -12.93 10.50 25.51
C ALA A 9 -12.46 11.93 25.80
N GLN A 10 -12.31 12.30 27.08
CA GLN A 10 -11.88 13.64 27.44
C GLN A 10 -10.41 13.86 27.08
N ALA A 11 -9.54 12.92 27.45
CA ALA A 11 -8.12 12.96 27.08
C ALA A 11 -7.93 12.91 25.56
N PHE A 12 -8.72 12.06 24.86
CA PHE A 12 -8.63 11.94 23.41
C PHE A 12 -9.08 13.23 22.69
N GLU A 13 -10.23 13.80 23.07
CA GLU A 13 -10.79 15.00 22.43
C GLU A 13 -9.92 16.24 22.67
N GLN A 14 -9.29 16.38 23.84
CA GLN A 14 -8.50 17.57 24.17
C GLN A 14 -7.14 17.61 23.47
N GLU A 15 -6.45 16.46 23.34
CA GLU A 15 -5.04 16.46 22.94
C GLU A 15 -4.75 15.63 21.68
N GLN A 16 -5.51 14.57 21.41
CA GLN A 16 -5.11 13.54 20.45
C GLN A 16 -5.91 13.58 19.14
N LYS A 17 -7.17 13.98 19.19
CA LYS A 17 -8.10 13.92 18.05
C LYS A 17 -7.59 14.69 16.83
N GLU A 18 -7.24 15.96 17.00
CA GLU A 18 -6.78 16.80 15.89
C GLU A 18 -5.44 16.33 15.29
N PRO A 19 -4.41 15.99 16.09
CA PRO A 19 -3.21 15.34 15.56
C PRO A 19 -3.49 14.04 14.80
N VAL A 20 -4.38 13.18 15.31
CA VAL A 20 -4.75 11.92 14.65
C VAL A 20 -5.42 12.18 13.30
N LYS A 21 -6.39 13.10 13.23
CA LYS A 21 -7.05 13.49 11.98
C LYS A 21 -6.05 14.01 10.96
N LYS A 22 -5.19 14.94 11.37
CA LYS A 22 -4.18 15.54 10.48
C LYS A 22 -3.18 14.51 9.97
N THR A 23 -2.74 13.60 10.83
CA THR A 23 -1.79 12.54 10.46
C THR A 23 -2.44 11.52 9.54
N LEU A 24 -3.64 11.04 9.85
CA LEU A 24 -4.30 10.04 9.01
C LEU A 24 -5.00 10.62 7.78
N LYS A 25 -5.11 11.96 7.70
CA LYS A 25 -5.86 12.71 6.67
C LYS A 25 -7.31 12.26 6.57
N ILE A 26 -7.95 12.07 7.72
CA ILE A 26 -9.34 11.64 7.86
C ILE A 26 -10.20 12.70 8.52
N SER A 27 -11.50 12.59 8.33
CA SER A 27 -12.52 13.42 8.96
C SER A 27 -13.02 12.83 10.29
N ASP A 28 -13.81 13.60 11.05
CA ASP A 28 -14.26 13.21 12.40
C ASP A 28 -15.04 11.90 12.44
N HIS A 29 -15.89 11.66 11.44
CA HIS A 29 -16.73 10.46 11.39
C HIS A 29 -15.94 9.18 11.10
N GLU A 30 -14.71 9.29 10.60
CA GLU A 30 -13.85 8.16 10.26
C GLU A 30 -12.93 7.74 11.42
N ILE A 31 -12.78 8.59 12.44
CA ILE A 31 -11.80 8.39 13.52
C ILE A 31 -12.01 7.08 14.27
N ALA A 32 -13.25 6.82 14.71
CA ALA A 32 -13.54 5.63 15.49
C ALA A 32 -13.21 4.35 14.70
N HIS A 33 -13.58 4.33 13.42
CA HIS A 33 -13.29 3.21 12.52
C HIS A 33 -11.78 3.05 12.27
N ALA A 34 -11.06 4.15 12.03
CA ALA A 34 -9.61 4.14 11.84
C ALA A 34 -8.88 3.59 13.07
N LEU A 35 -9.22 4.09 14.27
CA LEU A 35 -8.61 3.65 15.53
C LEU A 35 -8.94 2.19 15.85
N GLN A 36 -10.16 1.73 15.55
CA GLN A 36 -10.52 0.32 15.71
C GLN A 36 -9.65 -0.59 14.84
N ARG A 37 -9.40 -0.20 13.59
CA ARG A 37 -8.56 -0.96 12.64
C ARG A 37 -7.07 -0.94 13.05
N ILE A 38 -6.57 0.19 13.54
CA ILE A 38 -5.22 0.32 14.09
C ILE A 38 -5.08 -0.53 15.36
N ALA A 39 -6.04 -0.49 16.27
CA ALA A 39 -6.03 -1.32 17.47
C ALA A 39 -6.05 -2.82 17.15
N LYS A 40 -6.82 -3.24 16.14
CA LYS A 40 -6.78 -4.61 15.62
C LYS A 40 -5.38 -4.98 15.11
N ALA A 41 -4.72 -4.10 14.37
CA ALA A 41 -3.35 -4.32 13.91
C ALA A 41 -2.38 -4.49 15.10
N SER A 42 -2.43 -3.58 16.06
CA SER A 42 -1.57 -3.61 17.25
C SER A 42 -1.81 -4.86 18.10
N LEU A 43 -3.06 -5.26 18.32
CA LEU A 43 -3.37 -6.50 19.04
C LEU A 43 -2.86 -7.73 18.28
N THR A 44 -2.97 -7.73 16.94
CA THR A 44 -2.45 -8.83 16.11
C THR A 44 -0.94 -8.95 16.24
N GLU A 45 -0.21 -7.83 16.30
CA GLU A 45 1.24 -7.82 16.55
C GLU A 45 1.58 -8.54 17.86
N TYR A 46 0.90 -8.21 18.96
CA TYR A 46 1.10 -8.88 20.25
C TYR A 46 0.72 -10.37 20.22
N LEU A 47 -0.40 -10.73 19.59
CA LEU A 47 -0.82 -12.12 19.49
C LEU A 47 0.21 -12.95 18.71
N LYS A 48 0.77 -12.38 17.64
CA LYS A 48 1.81 -13.02 16.84
C LYS A 48 3.10 -13.22 17.63
N MET A 49 3.54 -12.20 18.38
CA MET A 49 4.69 -12.33 19.28
C MET A 49 4.51 -13.44 20.32
N LEU A 50 3.29 -13.61 20.86
CA LEU A 50 3.00 -14.63 21.87
C LEU A 50 3.03 -16.06 21.32
N VAL A 51 2.76 -16.25 20.02
CA VAL A 51 2.62 -17.58 19.41
C VAL A 51 3.81 -17.99 18.53
N GLU A 52 4.49 -17.04 17.87
CA GLU A 52 5.43 -17.30 16.77
C GLU A 52 6.90 -17.00 17.09
N GLY A 53 7.27 -16.91 18.38
CA GLY A 53 8.68 -16.92 18.80
C GLY A 53 9.20 -15.61 19.41
N GLY A 54 8.32 -14.69 19.83
CA GLY A 54 8.70 -13.52 20.60
C GLY A 54 8.88 -12.24 19.76
N MET A 55 9.57 -11.26 20.34
CA MET A 55 9.77 -9.94 19.74
C MET A 55 10.76 -9.99 18.57
N PRO A 56 10.54 -9.21 17.49
CA PRO A 56 11.52 -9.06 16.42
C PRO A 56 12.88 -8.61 16.95
N SER A 57 13.95 -9.17 16.42
CA SER A 57 15.32 -8.92 16.89
C SER A 57 15.90 -7.60 16.36
N ARG A 58 15.38 -7.10 15.23
CA ARG A 58 15.83 -5.87 14.57
C ARG A 58 14.70 -4.86 14.45
N ALA A 59 15.02 -3.59 14.64
CA ALA A 59 14.05 -2.49 14.53
C ALA A 59 13.34 -2.45 13.16
N ASP A 60 14.04 -2.80 12.07
CA ASP A 60 13.44 -2.83 10.74
C ASP A 60 12.51 -4.02 10.53
N GLU A 61 12.76 -5.17 11.18
CA GLU A 61 11.82 -6.29 11.18
C GLU A 61 10.53 -5.89 11.90
N ALA A 62 10.64 -5.24 13.06
CA ALA A 62 9.48 -4.75 13.80
C ALA A 62 8.63 -3.76 12.97
N LYS A 63 9.28 -2.86 12.21
CA LYS A 63 8.55 -1.96 11.30
C LYS A 63 7.85 -2.70 10.17
N GLN A 64 8.48 -3.72 9.58
CA GLN A 64 7.87 -4.52 8.51
C GLN A 64 6.67 -5.32 9.03
N ASP A 65 6.79 -5.93 10.21
CA ASP A 65 5.70 -6.67 10.85
C ASP A 65 4.53 -5.73 11.15
N ARG A 66 4.82 -4.55 11.72
CA ARG A 66 3.78 -3.53 11.98
C ARG A 66 3.11 -3.05 10.70
N LEU A 67 3.88 -2.82 9.62
CA LEU A 67 3.32 -2.41 8.34
C LEU A 67 2.42 -3.52 7.75
N LEU A 68 2.83 -4.78 7.83
CA LEU A 68 2.00 -5.92 7.40
C LEU A 68 0.63 -5.91 8.11
N TYR A 69 0.61 -5.78 9.43
CA TYR A 69 -0.66 -5.79 10.17
C TYR A 69 -1.53 -4.56 9.89
N LEU A 70 -0.92 -3.40 9.65
CA LEU A 70 -1.64 -2.22 9.18
C LEU A 70 -2.17 -2.41 7.76
N ILE A 71 -1.43 -3.05 6.85
CA ILE A 71 -1.93 -3.39 5.51
C ILE A 71 -3.20 -4.24 5.63
N GLN A 72 -3.12 -5.34 6.38
CA GLN A 72 -4.23 -6.28 6.54
C GLN A 72 -5.41 -5.69 7.30
N SER A 73 -5.17 -4.87 8.32
CA SER A 73 -6.21 -4.40 9.23
C SER A 73 -6.73 -3.01 8.90
N TYR A 74 -5.87 -2.06 8.48
CA TYR A 74 -6.20 -0.64 8.27
C TYR A 74 -6.30 -0.22 6.80
N PHE A 75 -5.41 -0.68 5.92
CA PHE A 75 -5.50 -0.34 4.49
C PHE A 75 -6.45 -1.29 3.75
N GLY A 76 -6.56 -2.54 4.18
CA GLY A 76 -7.51 -3.51 3.62
C GLY A 76 -6.97 -4.14 2.34
N GLN A 77 -7.67 -3.93 1.22
CA GLN A 77 -7.41 -4.65 -0.04
C GLN A 77 -6.31 -4.01 -0.90
N THR A 78 -5.83 -2.81 -0.55
CA THR A 78 -4.81 -2.09 -1.32
C THR A 78 -3.55 -1.87 -0.49
N LEU A 79 -2.39 -1.92 -1.14
CA LEU A 79 -1.14 -1.47 -0.56
C LEU A 79 -1.20 0.04 -0.28
N PRO A 80 -0.66 0.51 0.86
CA PRO A 80 -0.50 1.92 1.12
C PRO A 80 0.55 2.53 0.21
N THR A 81 0.37 3.80 -0.11
CA THR A 81 1.40 4.62 -0.75
C THR A 81 2.52 4.94 0.22
N GLU A 82 3.71 5.21 -0.31
CA GLU A 82 4.86 5.64 0.47
C GLU A 82 4.59 6.95 1.21
N SER A 83 3.69 7.81 0.70
CA SER A 83 3.25 9.02 1.42
C SER A 83 2.45 8.66 2.68
N GLN A 84 1.49 7.73 2.59
CA GLN A 84 0.73 7.26 3.75
C GLN A 84 1.64 6.59 4.79
N ILE A 85 2.60 5.78 4.34
CA ILE A 85 3.60 5.16 5.22
C ILE A 85 4.47 6.23 5.89
N SER A 86 4.95 7.22 5.13
CA SER A 86 5.76 8.32 5.66
C SER A 86 5.04 9.06 6.76
N THR A 87 3.73 9.30 6.59
CA THR A 87 2.93 9.99 7.60
C THR A 87 2.69 9.15 8.86
N ILE A 88 2.38 7.86 8.72
CA ILE A 88 2.11 6.98 9.87
C ILE A 88 3.40 6.67 10.65
N PHE A 89 4.48 6.34 9.94
CA PHE A 89 5.74 5.92 10.56
C PHE A 89 6.71 7.08 10.82
N GLN A 90 6.36 8.31 10.43
CA GLN A 90 7.21 9.50 10.52
C GLN A 90 8.59 9.26 9.85
N LEU A 91 8.55 8.72 8.64
CA LEU A 91 9.72 8.36 7.84
C LEU A 91 9.87 9.30 6.65
N THR A 92 11.08 9.38 6.10
CA THR A 92 11.29 10.03 4.80
C THR A 92 10.67 9.19 3.67
N GLN A 93 10.41 9.82 2.52
CA GLN A 93 9.86 9.12 1.36
C GLN A 93 10.72 7.91 0.92
N SER A 94 12.06 8.04 0.98
CA SER A 94 12.98 6.95 0.62
C SER A 94 12.96 5.80 1.63
N GLN A 95 12.84 6.11 2.92
CA GLN A 95 12.67 5.11 3.99
C GLN A 95 11.34 4.38 3.85
N SER A 96 10.26 5.09 3.54
CA SER A 96 8.93 4.51 3.31
C SER A 96 8.90 3.59 2.10
N LYS A 97 9.52 3.99 0.98
CA LYS A 97 9.70 3.12 -0.20
C LYS A 97 10.44 1.83 0.16
N THR A 98 11.54 1.97 0.90
CA THR A 98 12.35 0.82 1.35
C THR A 98 11.55 -0.09 2.28
N LEU A 99 10.82 0.48 3.24
CA LEU A 99 9.97 -0.27 4.17
C LEU A 99 8.88 -1.04 3.42
N LEU A 100 8.16 -0.40 2.51
CA LEU A 100 7.12 -1.06 1.71
C LEU A 100 7.69 -2.19 0.87
N LYS A 101 8.76 -1.92 0.11
CA LYS A 101 9.43 -2.92 -0.73
C LYS A 101 9.87 -4.14 0.08
N ASN A 102 10.52 -3.92 1.22
CA ASN A 102 11.00 -5.01 2.07
C ASN A 102 9.85 -5.78 2.72
N THR A 103 8.76 -5.10 3.10
CA THR A 103 7.55 -5.75 3.62
C THR A 103 6.88 -6.64 2.57
N VAL A 104 6.69 -6.12 1.35
CA VAL A 104 6.15 -6.90 0.22
C VAL A 104 7.05 -8.10 -0.11
N SER A 105 8.37 -7.92 -0.11
CA SER A 105 9.32 -9.00 -0.37
C SER A 105 9.28 -10.10 0.71
N ARG A 106 9.35 -9.72 1.99
CA ARG A 106 9.37 -10.65 3.13
C ARG A 106 8.05 -11.40 3.29
N PHE A 107 6.93 -10.72 3.05
CA PHE A 107 5.58 -11.25 3.26
C PHE A 107 4.83 -11.50 1.96
N ARG A 108 5.55 -11.81 0.87
CA ARG A 108 4.99 -11.97 -0.48
C ARG A 108 3.75 -12.87 -0.51
N ASN A 109 3.81 -14.04 0.10
CA ASN A 109 2.68 -14.98 0.13
C ASN A 109 1.46 -14.44 0.89
N GLN A 110 1.66 -13.60 1.92
CA GLN A 110 0.57 -13.01 2.71
C GLN A 110 -0.02 -11.76 2.04
N LEU A 111 0.73 -11.13 1.14
CA LEU A 111 0.38 -9.88 0.48
C LEU A 111 0.05 -10.05 -1.00
N ASP A 112 0.13 -11.26 -1.56
CA ASP A 112 -0.02 -11.51 -2.99
C ASP A 112 -1.37 -11.00 -3.52
N GLU A 113 -2.48 -11.38 -2.90
CA GLU A 113 -3.82 -10.92 -3.30
C GLU A 113 -3.97 -9.39 -3.22
N ILE A 114 -3.42 -8.78 -2.17
CA ILE A 114 -3.45 -7.32 -1.96
C ILE A 114 -2.60 -6.60 -3.01
N LEU A 115 -1.41 -7.13 -3.32
CA LEU A 115 -0.52 -6.61 -4.34
C LEU A 115 -1.17 -6.71 -5.72
N GLN A 116 -1.74 -7.88 -6.06
CA GLN A 116 -2.48 -8.11 -7.30
C GLN A 116 -3.67 -7.17 -7.44
N HIS A 117 -4.47 -6.99 -6.39
CA HIS A 117 -5.57 -6.04 -6.38
C HIS A 117 -5.09 -4.59 -6.59
N SER A 118 -3.99 -4.20 -5.93
CA SER A 118 -3.41 -2.86 -6.07
C SER A 118 -2.89 -2.59 -7.48
N MET A 119 -2.25 -3.58 -8.11
CA MET A 119 -1.81 -3.50 -9.50
C MET A 119 -2.99 -3.39 -10.47
N ARG A 120 -4.04 -4.19 -10.27
CA ARG A 120 -5.28 -4.11 -11.07
C ARG A 120 -5.92 -2.74 -10.99
N ALA A 121 -6.12 -2.22 -9.78
CA ALA A 121 -6.71 -0.91 -9.56
C ALA A 121 -5.93 0.21 -10.27
N VAL A 122 -4.61 0.11 -10.39
CA VAL A 122 -3.82 1.05 -11.19
C VAL A 122 -4.13 0.90 -12.68
N ILE A 123 -4.05 -0.31 -13.23
CA ILE A 123 -4.23 -0.55 -14.68
C ILE A 123 -5.65 -0.22 -15.14
N GLU A 124 -6.67 -0.49 -14.33
CA GLU A 124 -8.06 -0.13 -14.64
C GLU A 124 -8.31 1.39 -14.74
N THR A 125 -7.44 2.21 -14.16
CA THR A 125 -7.51 3.68 -14.29
C THR A 125 -6.73 4.24 -15.47
N ALA A 126 -6.11 3.37 -16.27
CA ALA A 126 -5.33 3.80 -17.42
C ALA A 126 -6.26 4.26 -18.56
N GLU A 127 -6.01 5.46 -19.09
CA GLU A 127 -6.79 6.05 -20.18
C GLU A 127 -5.98 6.00 -21.48
N HIS A 128 -6.60 5.52 -22.57
CA HIS A 128 -5.96 5.51 -23.88
C HIS A 128 -5.80 6.94 -24.42
N ALA A 129 -4.59 7.29 -24.82
CA ALA A 129 -4.23 8.59 -25.38
C ALA A 129 -3.34 8.41 -26.61
N GLN A 130 -3.96 8.47 -27.79
CA GLN A 130 -3.32 8.30 -29.10
C GLN A 130 -2.71 6.89 -29.30
N THR A 131 -1.46 6.69 -28.88
CA THR A 131 -0.71 5.44 -29.10
C THR A 131 -0.12 4.89 -27.80
N VAL A 132 -0.54 5.42 -26.66
CA VAL A 132 -0.10 5.02 -25.31
C VAL A 132 -1.28 5.08 -24.35
N TYR A 133 -1.16 4.39 -23.23
CA TYR A 133 -2.04 4.57 -22.09
C TYR A 133 -1.38 5.51 -21.07
N LEU A 134 -2.20 6.37 -20.49
CA LEU A 134 -1.81 7.30 -19.43
C LEU A 134 -2.44 6.87 -18.12
N VAL A 135 -1.61 6.78 -17.06
CA VAL A 135 -2.09 6.36 -15.74
C VAL A 135 -1.43 7.17 -14.64
N VAL A 136 -2.12 7.39 -13.53
CA VAL A 136 -1.53 7.98 -12.32
C VAL A 136 -1.12 6.86 -11.38
N ILE A 137 0.17 6.79 -11.04
CA ILE A 137 0.70 5.79 -10.11
C ILE A 137 1.26 6.50 -8.90
N SER A 138 0.58 6.36 -7.75
CA SER A 138 0.99 7.01 -6.49
C SER A 138 1.98 6.18 -5.66
N SER A 139 2.24 4.93 -6.04
CA SER A 139 3.25 4.10 -5.39
C SER A 139 4.33 3.63 -6.36
N ASP A 140 5.57 3.96 -5.99
CA ASP A 140 6.76 3.54 -6.71
C ASP A 140 6.93 2.02 -6.64
N VAL A 141 6.62 1.40 -5.49
CA VAL A 141 6.66 -0.07 -5.35
C VAL A 141 5.66 -0.74 -6.29
N ILE A 142 4.44 -0.23 -6.43
CA ILE A 142 3.46 -0.80 -7.38
C ILE A 142 3.97 -0.68 -8.82
N ARG A 143 4.53 0.48 -9.21
CA ARG A 143 5.13 0.63 -10.55
C ARG A 143 6.28 -0.36 -10.77
N ASP A 144 7.15 -0.52 -9.79
CA ASP A 144 8.31 -1.40 -9.88
C ASP A 144 7.85 -2.87 -10.03
N GLU A 145 6.78 -3.30 -9.35
CA GLU A 145 6.16 -4.63 -9.50
C GLU A 145 5.47 -4.82 -10.87
N LEU A 146 4.74 -3.82 -11.38
CA LEU A 146 4.17 -3.85 -12.74
C LEU A 146 5.28 -3.99 -13.80
N ASN A 147 6.37 -3.23 -13.67
CA ASN A 147 7.52 -3.33 -14.57
C ASN A 147 8.21 -4.70 -14.48
N MET A 148 8.22 -5.32 -13.30
CA MET A 148 8.73 -6.67 -13.15
C MET A 148 7.84 -7.69 -13.88
N LEU A 149 6.50 -7.55 -13.84
CA LEU A 149 5.61 -8.40 -14.65
C LEU A 149 5.87 -8.26 -16.15
N ILE A 150 6.05 -7.03 -16.65
CA ILE A 150 6.45 -6.81 -18.05
C ILE A 150 7.76 -7.53 -18.35
N THR A 151 8.80 -7.30 -17.54
CA THR A 151 10.13 -7.85 -17.77
C THR A 151 10.16 -9.38 -17.70
N GLN A 152 9.36 -9.99 -16.82
CA GLN A 152 9.32 -11.44 -16.64
C GLN A 152 8.58 -12.16 -17.77
N ASN A 153 7.55 -11.54 -18.33
CA ASN A 153 6.74 -12.16 -19.38
C ASN A 153 7.24 -11.78 -20.78
N GLU A 154 7.61 -10.52 -21.01
CA GLU A 154 8.07 -10.00 -22.31
C GLU A 154 9.21 -8.96 -22.13
N PRO A 155 10.47 -9.41 -22.03
CA PRO A 155 11.62 -8.52 -21.79
C PRO A 155 11.86 -7.45 -22.87
N THR A 156 11.29 -7.62 -24.06
CA THR A 156 11.42 -6.67 -25.18
C THR A 156 10.42 -5.52 -25.12
N PHE A 157 9.39 -5.62 -24.27
CA PHE A 157 8.36 -4.58 -24.13
C PHE A 157 8.87 -3.39 -23.33
N LYS A 158 8.28 -2.21 -23.60
CA LYS A 158 8.70 -0.97 -22.93
C LYS A 158 8.22 -0.96 -21.48
N PRO A 159 9.09 -0.62 -20.50
CA PRO A 159 8.65 -0.43 -19.14
C PRO A 159 7.74 0.80 -19.04
N ILE A 160 6.93 0.85 -17.98
CA ILE A 160 6.17 2.01 -17.56
C ILE A 160 7.15 3.13 -17.21
N THR A 161 7.01 4.28 -17.88
CA THR A 161 7.90 5.43 -17.71
C THR A 161 7.15 6.69 -17.33
N LYS A 162 7.82 7.62 -16.64
CA LYS A 162 7.19 8.87 -16.21
C LYS A 162 6.96 9.78 -17.42
N ARG A 163 5.75 10.31 -17.57
CA ARG A 163 5.44 11.30 -18.61
C ARG A 163 6.21 12.59 -18.35
N LYS A 164 6.90 13.10 -19.36
CA LYS A 164 7.60 14.39 -19.28
C LYS A 164 6.61 15.51 -19.00
N GLY A 165 6.93 16.38 -18.05
CA GLY A 165 6.08 17.51 -17.66
C GLY A 165 4.91 17.17 -16.74
N SER A 166 4.77 15.92 -16.28
CA SER A 166 3.75 15.54 -15.29
C SER A 166 4.36 15.19 -13.93
N ALA A 167 3.68 15.56 -12.84
CA ALA A 167 4.11 15.26 -11.49
C ALA A 167 3.97 13.77 -11.12
N GLY A 168 2.91 13.11 -11.63
CA GLY A 168 2.55 11.72 -11.24
C GLY A 168 1.88 10.88 -12.32
N GLN A 169 1.85 11.34 -13.58
CA GLN A 169 1.35 10.55 -14.70
C GLN A 169 2.48 9.74 -15.35
N PHE A 170 2.16 8.53 -15.74
CA PHE A 170 3.03 7.57 -16.39
C PHE A 170 2.45 7.15 -17.74
N GLU A 171 3.34 6.72 -18.63
CA GLU A 171 3.03 6.19 -19.96
C GLU A 171 3.25 4.69 -19.97
N ILE A 172 2.27 3.96 -20.52
CA ILE A 172 2.34 2.52 -20.81
C ILE A 172 2.13 2.35 -22.30
N SER A 173 3.00 1.62 -22.99
CA SER A 173 2.77 1.26 -24.40
C SER A 173 1.62 0.26 -24.54
N GLU A 174 0.98 0.22 -25.71
CA GLU A 174 -0.21 -0.63 -25.93
C GLU A 174 0.07 -2.12 -25.71
N ASP A 175 1.26 -2.58 -26.12
CA ASP A 175 1.74 -3.96 -25.92
C ASP A 175 1.92 -4.30 -24.43
N SER A 176 2.59 -3.43 -23.67
CA SER A 176 2.76 -3.56 -22.22
C SER A 176 1.44 -3.49 -21.47
N HIS A 177 0.52 -2.61 -21.89
CA HIS A 177 -0.82 -2.52 -21.29
C HIS A 177 -1.61 -3.81 -21.54
N ALA A 178 -1.66 -4.30 -22.79
CA ALA A 178 -2.35 -5.54 -23.12
C ALA A 178 -1.78 -6.74 -22.35
N LEU A 179 -0.45 -6.83 -22.24
CA LEU A 179 0.21 -7.86 -21.43
C LEU A 179 -0.17 -7.78 -19.95
N LEU A 180 -0.20 -6.57 -19.37
CA LEU A 180 -0.60 -6.37 -17.98
C LEU A 180 -2.07 -6.72 -17.77
N CYS A 181 -2.97 -6.33 -18.67
CA CYS A 181 -4.38 -6.74 -18.61
C CYS A 181 -4.50 -8.27 -18.61
N LEU A 182 -3.81 -8.96 -19.53
CA LEU A 182 -3.82 -10.42 -19.60
C LEU A 182 -3.28 -11.06 -18.31
N THR A 183 -2.10 -10.61 -17.84
CA THR A 183 -1.41 -11.17 -16.67
C THR A 183 -2.20 -10.96 -15.38
N LEU A 184 -2.90 -9.82 -15.27
CA LEU A 184 -3.71 -9.46 -14.10
C LEU A 184 -5.16 -9.95 -14.20
N GLY A 185 -5.54 -10.64 -15.29
CA GLY A 185 -6.90 -11.14 -15.51
C GLY A 185 -7.94 -10.03 -15.69
N LEU A 186 -7.54 -8.89 -16.25
CA LEU A 186 -8.43 -7.79 -16.61
C LEU A 186 -8.95 -7.99 -18.03
N ASN A 187 -10.24 -7.73 -18.25
CA ASN A 187 -10.77 -7.62 -19.60
C ASN A 187 -10.12 -6.39 -20.24
N ALA A 188 -9.50 -6.54 -21.42
CA ALA A 188 -8.92 -5.41 -22.13
C ALA A 188 -9.99 -4.32 -22.28
N VAL A 189 -9.78 -3.19 -21.59
CA VAL A 189 -10.68 -2.04 -21.66
C VAL A 189 -10.59 -1.52 -23.09
N GLN A 190 -11.73 -1.48 -23.78
CA GLN A 190 -11.86 -0.91 -25.12
C GLN A 190 -11.71 0.60 -25.11
#